data_AF-A0A830GQ44-F1
#
_entry.id   AF-A0A830GQ44-F1
#
_cell.length_a   1.000
_cell.length_b   1.000
_cell.length_c   1.000
_cell.angle_alpha   90.00
_cell.angle_beta   90.00
_cell.angle_gamma   90.00
#
_symmetry.space_group_name_H-M   'P 1'
#
loop_
_entity.id
_entity.type
_entity.pdbx_description
1 polymer ?
#
loop_
_entity_poly.entity_id
_entity_poly.type
_entity_poly.pdbx_seq_one_letter_code
_entity_poly.pdbx_strand_id
1 'polypeptide(L)'
;MKFVAVTACPTGIAHSQMAAENLEQTAAEQGHDIEVEIQGAMGAENELSAADIESADAAIIAADTSVNRDRFEDANVPVVKGTVKDAVNDVEGLLAAAVETAGGDAERDTSETSDASEAEDSEPQRRRGGDRSKSLANRLKRLFT
;
A
#
# COMPACT_ATOMS: atom_id res chain seq x y z
N MET A 1 -20.91 1.18 4.08
CA MET A 1 -20.51 1.94 2.88
C MET A 1 -20.33 0.94 1.77
N LYS A 2 -20.51 1.39 0.52
CA LYS A 2 -20.19 0.61 -0.68
C LYS A 2 -18.85 1.09 -1.21
N PHE A 3 -17.89 0.19 -1.31
CA PHE A 3 -16.58 0.46 -1.88
C PHE A 3 -16.39 -0.30 -3.18
N VAL A 4 -15.48 0.20 -4.00
CA VAL A 4 -14.90 -0.56 -5.10
C VAL A 4 -13.39 -0.55 -4.95
N ALA A 5 -12.72 -1.61 -5.39
CA ALA A 5 -11.27 -1.67 -5.32
C ALA A 5 -10.65 -2.26 -6.59
N VAL A 6 -9.40 -1.88 -6.83
CA VAL A 6 -8.54 -2.49 -7.86
C VAL A 6 -7.26 -2.94 -7.19
N THR A 7 -6.95 -4.23 -7.30
CA THR A 7 -5.65 -4.78 -6.89
C THR A 7 -4.79 -5.05 -8.12
N ALA A 8 -3.52 -4.62 -8.13
CA ALA A 8 -2.68 -4.81 -9.32
C ALA A 8 -1.21 -5.13 -8.99
N CYS A 9 -0.72 -6.28 -9.45
CA CYS A 9 0.65 -6.72 -9.24
C CYS A 9 1.28 -7.14 -10.59
N PRO A 10 2.46 -6.63 -10.97
CA PRO A 10 3.07 -6.93 -12.26
C PRO A 10 3.57 -8.38 -12.37
N THR A 11 3.86 -9.04 -11.24
CA THR A 11 4.46 -10.38 -11.21
C THR A 11 3.43 -11.52 -11.32
N GLY A 12 2.15 -11.22 -11.43
CA GLY A 12 1.07 -12.21 -11.56
C GLY A 12 -0.15 -11.89 -10.70
N ILE A 13 -1.10 -12.82 -10.63
CA ILE A 13 -2.39 -12.61 -9.95
C ILE A 13 -2.38 -13.03 -8.47
N ALA A 14 -1.39 -13.81 -8.01
CA ALA A 14 -1.45 -14.40 -6.67
C ALA A 14 -1.50 -13.36 -5.53
N HIS A 15 -0.62 -12.35 -5.57
CA HIS A 15 -0.65 -11.28 -4.55
C HIS A 15 -1.86 -10.35 -4.73
N SER A 16 -2.30 -10.10 -5.97
CA SER A 16 -3.51 -9.32 -6.24
C SER A 16 -4.78 -10.01 -5.72
N GLN A 17 -4.88 -11.34 -5.88
CA GLN A 17 -5.98 -12.15 -5.34
C GLN A 17 -5.95 -12.18 -3.82
N MET A 18 -4.78 -12.38 -3.21
CA MET A 18 -4.63 -12.32 -1.75
C MET A 18 -5.05 -10.96 -1.19
N ALA A 19 -4.65 -9.86 -1.84
CA ALA A 19 -5.07 -8.52 -1.46
C ALA A 19 -6.59 -8.33 -1.62
N ALA A 20 -7.19 -8.87 -2.68
CA ALA A 20 -8.62 -8.80 -2.91
C ALA A 20 -9.41 -9.56 -1.84
N GLU A 21 -9.03 -10.81 -1.56
CA GLU A 21 -9.65 -11.64 -0.52
C GLU A 21 -9.56 -10.99 0.85
N ASN A 22 -8.43 -10.33 1.17
CA ASN A 22 -8.29 -9.63 2.43
C ASN A 22 -9.20 -8.40 2.51
N LEU A 23 -9.25 -7.58 1.45
CA LEU A 23 -10.16 -6.44 1.37
C LEU A 23 -11.63 -6.86 1.54
N GLU A 24 -12.05 -7.92 0.84
CA GLU A 24 -13.41 -8.47 0.92
C GLU A 24 -13.74 -8.97 2.34
N GLN A 25 -12.85 -9.75 2.95
CA GLN A 25 -13.05 -10.27 4.30
C GLN A 25 -13.15 -9.15 5.33
N THR A 26 -12.18 -8.23 5.35
CA THR A 26 -12.17 -7.14 6.34
C THR A 26 -13.31 -6.15 6.13
N ALA A 27 -13.69 -5.86 4.87
CA ALA A 27 -14.86 -5.03 4.60
C ALA A 27 -16.14 -5.70 5.14
N ALA A 28 -16.33 -6.99 4.88
CA ALA A 28 -17.47 -7.74 5.39
C ALA A 28 -17.50 -7.79 6.93
N GLU A 29 -16.35 -7.99 7.58
CA GLU A 29 -16.20 -7.95 9.05
C GLU A 29 -16.59 -6.59 9.63
N GLN A 30 -16.30 -5.50 8.92
CA GLN A 30 -16.67 -4.13 9.30
C GLN A 30 -18.09 -3.72 8.86
N GLY A 31 -18.85 -4.59 8.20
CA GLY A 31 -20.19 -4.29 7.71
C GLY A 31 -20.21 -3.32 6.53
N HIS A 32 -19.24 -3.44 5.64
CA HIS A 32 -19.15 -2.70 4.39
C HIS A 32 -19.25 -3.66 3.20
N ASP A 33 -19.83 -3.17 2.11
CA ASP A 33 -19.86 -3.89 0.84
C ASP A 33 -18.65 -3.44 0.00
N ILE A 34 -17.97 -4.37 -0.65
CA ILE A 34 -16.84 -4.06 -1.54
C ILE A 34 -16.88 -4.99 -2.76
N GLU A 35 -16.64 -4.43 -3.94
CA GLU A 35 -16.31 -5.21 -5.14
C GLU A 35 -14.86 -4.97 -5.54
N VAL A 36 -14.11 -6.04 -5.82
CA VAL A 36 -12.67 -5.95 -6.11
C VAL A 36 -12.35 -6.49 -7.50
N GLU A 37 -11.81 -5.62 -8.35
CA GLU A 37 -11.20 -5.99 -9.62
C GLU A 37 -9.73 -6.37 -9.42
N ILE A 38 -9.33 -7.50 -9.98
CA ILE A 38 -7.99 -8.06 -9.87
C ILE A 38 -7.28 -7.89 -11.20
N GLN A 39 -6.21 -7.12 -11.23
CA GLN A 39 -5.35 -6.94 -12.41
C GLN A 39 -4.01 -7.65 -12.20
N GLY A 40 -3.60 -8.44 -13.19
CA GLY A 40 -2.27 -9.05 -13.20
C GLY A 40 -1.76 -9.32 -14.61
N ALA A 41 -0.64 -10.02 -14.70
CA ALA A 41 0.02 -10.31 -15.98
C ALA A 41 -0.86 -11.10 -16.97
N MET A 42 -1.88 -11.82 -16.49
CA MET A 42 -2.79 -12.61 -17.33
C MET A 42 -4.05 -11.84 -17.77
N GLY A 43 -4.22 -10.60 -17.33
CA GLY A 43 -5.42 -9.79 -17.59
C GLY A 43 -6.11 -9.34 -16.30
N ALA A 44 -7.33 -8.82 -16.47
CA ALA A 44 -8.20 -8.44 -15.37
C ALA A 44 -9.26 -9.54 -15.09
N GLU A 45 -9.58 -9.74 -13.82
CA GLU A 45 -10.67 -10.58 -13.32
C GLU A 45 -11.61 -9.69 -12.49
N ASN A 46 -12.90 -10.02 -12.47
CA ASN A 46 -13.94 -9.25 -11.76
C ASN A 46 -13.93 -7.76 -12.13
N GLU A 47 -13.86 -7.45 -13.43
CA GLU A 47 -13.86 -6.07 -13.91
C GLU A 47 -15.05 -5.28 -13.37
N LEU A 48 -14.77 -4.12 -12.76
CA LEU A 48 -15.79 -3.25 -12.19
C LEU A 48 -16.67 -2.67 -13.30
N SER A 49 -17.98 -2.79 -13.14
CA SER A 49 -18.91 -2.12 -14.03
C SER A 49 -18.96 -0.62 -13.74
N ALA A 50 -19.39 0.17 -14.72
CA ALA A 50 -19.63 1.59 -14.52
C ALA A 50 -20.64 1.85 -13.39
N ALA A 51 -21.67 1.00 -13.28
CA ALA A 51 -22.69 1.12 -12.24
C ALA A 51 -22.13 0.85 -10.84
N ASP A 52 -21.16 -0.05 -10.71
CA ASP A 52 -20.52 -0.34 -9.42
C ASP A 52 -19.65 0.83 -8.95
N ILE A 53 -18.95 1.45 -9.89
CA ILE A 53 -18.16 2.65 -9.62
C ILE A 53 -19.07 3.82 -9.25
N GLU A 54 -20.10 4.11 -10.06
CA GLU A 54 -21.03 5.22 -9.83
C GLU A 54 -21.80 5.12 -8.50
N SER A 55 -22.00 3.90 -7.99
CA SER A 55 -22.69 3.66 -6.72
C SER A 55 -21.75 3.53 -5.51
N ALA A 56 -20.43 3.65 -5.71
CA ALA A 56 -19.45 3.57 -4.65
C ALA A 56 -19.30 4.89 -3.88
N ASP A 57 -19.13 4.79 -2.57
CA ASP A 57 -18.81 5.90 -1.68
C ASP A 57 -17.33 6.30 -1.80
N ALA A 58 -16.44 5.33 -2.02
CA ALA A 58 -15.03 5.55 -2.34
C ALA A 58 -14.43 4.36 -3.10
N ALA A 59 -13.30 4.60 -3.77
CA ALA A 59 -12.51 3.58 -4.45
C ALA A 59 -11.15 3.37 -3.79
N ILE A 60 -10.68 2.12 -3.71
CA ILE A 60 -9.35 1.76 -3.20
C ILE A 60 -8.51 1.22 -4.36
N ILE A 61 -7.34 1.81 -4.61
CA ILE A 61 -6.39 1.29 -5.59
C ILE A 61 -5.16 0.78 -4.85
N ALA A 62 -5.05 -0.54 -4.72
CA ALA A 62 -3.92 -1.24 -4.09
C ALA A 62 -3.04 -1.85 -5.19
N ALA A 63 -2.05 -1.10 -5.66
CA ALA A 63 -1.34 -1.45 -6.88
C ALA A 63 0.17 -1.21 -6.80
N ASP A 64 0.94 -2.17 -7.31
CA ASP A 64 2.39 -2.08 -7.52
C ASP A 64 2.73 -1.75 -8.99
N THR A 65 1.72 -1.34 -9.76
CA THR A 65 1.82 -0.94 -11.17
C THR A 65 0.83 0.19 -11.47
N SER A 66 0.93 0.80 -12.65
CA SER A 66 0.00 1.84 -13.08
C SER A 66 -1.38 1.24 -13.39
N VAL A 67 -2.43 1.85 -12.81
CA VAL A 67 -3.84 1.50 -13.03
C VAL A 67 -4.56 2.72 -13.61
N ASN A 68 -5.47 2.50 -14.56
CA ASN A 68 -6.30 3.57 -15.10
C ASN A 68 -7.28 4.09 -14.04
N ARG A 69 -7.28 5.41 -13.83
CA ARG A 69 -8.08 6.08 -12.81
C ARG A 69 -9.24 6.88 -13.38
N ASP A 70 -9.24 7.09 -14.68
CA ASP A 70 -10.16 8.00 -15.37
C ASP A 70 -11.61 7.64 -15.05
N ARG A 71 -11.95 6.34 -15.04
CA ARG A 71 -13.30 5.85 -14.69
C ARG A 71 -13.79 6.25 -13.28
N PHE A 72 -12.91 6.40 -12.31
CA PHE A 72 -13.27 6.85 -10.95
C PHE A 72 -13.38 8.37 -10.89
N GLU A 73 -12.50 9.07 -11.61
CA GLU A 73 -12.50 10.53 -11.68
C GLU A 73 -13.72 11.05 -12.45
N ASP A 74 -14.08 10.41 -13.56
CA ASP A 74 -15.27 10.72 -14.36
C ASP A 74 -16.57 10.49 -13.58
N ALA A 75 -16.60 9.48 -12.70
CA ALA A 75 -17.71 9.21 -11.80
C ALA A 75 -17.68 10.05 -10.51
N ASN A 76 -16.66 10.90 -10.35
CA ASN A 76 -16.44 11.76 -9.18
C ASN A 76 -16.37 10.98 -7.85
N VAL A 77 -15.84 9.75 -7.90
CA VAL A 77 -15.63 8.86 -6.76
C VAL A 77 -14.25 9.12 -6.19
N PRO A 78 -14.13 9.41 -4.88
CA PRO A 78 -12.84 9.70 -4.30
C PRO A 78 -12.00 8.42 -4.16
N VAL A 79 -10.68 8.55 -4.35
CA VAL A 79 -9.79 7.40 -4.49
C VAL A 79 -8.70 7.39 -3.42
N VAL A 80 -8.64 6.32 -2.64
CA VAL A 80 -7.53 6.00 -1.74
C VAL A 80 -6.51 5.14 -2.49
N LYS A 81 -5.22 5.42 -2.30
CA LYS A 81 -4.13 4.66 -2.93
C LYS A 81 -3.32 3.91 -1.87
N GLY A 82 -2.90 2.70 -2.21
CA GLY A 82 -1.95 1.90 -1.47
C GLY A 82 -1.21 0.95 -2.39
N THR A 83 -0.30 0.16 -1.80
CA THR A 83 0.38 -0.94 -2.49
C THR A 83 -0.39 -2.25 -2.29
N VAL A 84 -0.06 -3.27 -3.08
CA VAL A 84 -0.60 -4.63 -2.83
C VAL A 84 -0.17 -5.13 -1.46
N LYS A 85 1.04 -4.75 -1.02
CA LYS A 85 1.56 -5.09 0.32
C LYS A 85 0.71 -4.47 1.43
N ASP A 86 0.25 -3.23 1.28
CA ASP A 86 -0.61 -2.58 2.26
C ASP A 86 -1.95 -3.31 2.37
N ALA A 87 -2.54 -3.71 1.24
CA ALA A 87 -3.75 -4.54 1.20
C ALA A 87 -3.55 -5.99 1.68
N VAL A 88 -2.32 -6.40 2.01
CA VAL A 88 -2.04 -7.69 2.64
C VAL A 88 -1.75 -7.54 4.13
N ASN A 89 -1.05 -6.49 4.55
CA ASN A 89 -0.53 -6.35 5.91
C ASN A 89 -1.29 -5.31 6.77
N ASP A 90 -1.99 -4.36 6.15
CA ASP A 90 -2.68 -3.25 6.82
C ASP A 90 -4.00 -2.90 6.09
N VAL A 91 -4.86 -3.91 5.95
CA VAL A 91 -6.15 -3.78 5.26
C VAL A 91 -7.09 -2.86 6.03
N GLU A 92 -7.09 -2.97 7.36
CA GLU A 92 -7.88 -2.13 8.26
C GLU A 92 -7.53 -0.65 8.07
N GLY A 93 -6.23 -0.31 7.95
CA GLY A 93 -5.77 1.05 7.68
C GLY A 93 -6.26 1.58 6.33
N LEU A 94 -6.21 0.77 5.27
CA LEU A 94 -6.72 1.15 3.95
C LEU A 94 -8.23 1.37 3.93
N LEU A 95 -8.99 0.47 4.57
CA LEU A 95 -10.44 0.61 4.68
C LEU A 95 -10.83 1.82 5.54
N ALA A 96 -10.10 2.08 6.63
CA ALA A 96 -10.33 3.26 7.45
C ALA A 96 -10.12 4.55 6.65
N ALA A 97 -9.03 4.64 5.88
CA ALA A 97 -8.79 5.78 5.00
C ALA A 97 -9.90 5.94 3.94
N ALA A 98 -10.43 4.82 3.42
CA ALA A 98 -11.56 4.85 2.48
C ALA A 98 -12.85 5.35 3.13
N VAL A 99 -13.13 4.93 4.37
CA VAL A 99 -14.28 5.42 5.16
C VAL A 99 -14.18 6.91 5.45
N GLU A 100 -13.00 7.39 5.84
CA GLU A 100 -12.76 8.83 6.08
C GLU A 100 -12.92 9.64 4.80
N THR A 101 -12.38 9.15 3.70
CA THR A 101 -12.48 9.77 2.37
C THR A 101 -13.93 9.81 1.87
N ALA A 102 -14.70 8.74 2.08
CA ALA A 102 -16.12 8.67 1.76
C ALA A 102 -16.96 9.63 2.63
N GLY A 103 -16.57 9.81 3.89
CA GLY A 103 -17.28 10.69 4.84
C GLY A 103 -16.87 12.17 4.78
N GLY A 104 -15.82 12.52 4.03
CA GLY A 104 -15.19 13.83 4.04
C GLY A 104 -15.31 14.60 2.72
N ASP A 105 -16.33 15.46 2.60
CA ASP A 105 -16.24 16.65 1.77
C ASP A 105 -15.34 17.70 2.47
N ALA A 106 -14.00 17.60 2.38
CA ALA A 106 -13.06 18.73 2.47
C ALA A 106 -11.57 18.31 2.41
N GLU A 107 -10.82 19.03 1.58
CA GLU A 107 -9.34 19.12 1.52
C GLU A 107 -8.55 17.92 0.98
N ARG A 108 -8.50 17.88 -0.36
CA ARG A 108 -7.40 17.31 -1.13
C ARG A 108 -6.07 18.00 -0.75
N ASP A 109 -5.18 17.29 -0.08
CA ASP A 109 -3.75 17.59 -0.10
C ASP A 109 -2.97 16.34 -0.48
N THR A 110 -2.50 16.35 -1.73
CA THR A 110 -1.57 15.37 -2.28
C THR A 110 -0.18 15.67 -1.71
N SER A 111 0.21 14.97 -0.65
CA SER A 111 1.63 14.86 -0.31
C SER A 111 2.19 13.60 -0.97
N GLU A 112 2.91 13.82 -2.07
CA GLU A 112 3.94 12.91 -2.57
C GLU A 112 4.75 12.33 -1.42
N THR A 113 4.92 11.00 -1.39
CA THR A 113 6.07 10.41 -0.70
C THR A 113 6.78 9.49 -1.66
N SER A 114 7.96 9.99 -2.01
CA SER A 114 9.01 9.41 -2.81
C SER A 114 9.39 8.01 -2.36
N ASP A 115 9.55 7.14 -3.35
CA ASP A 115 10.49 6.03 -3.45
C ASP A 115 11.52 5.91 -2.32
N ALA A 116 11.47 4.77 -1.61
CA ALA A 116 12.63 4.20 -0.94
C ALA A 116 12.48 2.67 -0.92
N SER A 117 13.05 2.04 -1.94
CA SER A 117 13.46 0.65 -1.91
C SER A 117 14.44 0.42 -0.76
N GLU A 118 14.07 -0.40 0.22
CA GLU A 118 15.03 -1.11 1.07
C GLU A 118 14.54 -2.54 1.34
N ALA A 119 15.25 -3.48 0.71
CA ALA A 119 15.32 -4.86 1.13
C ALA A 119 16.38 -5.02 2.23
N GLU A 120 16.25 -6.13 2.95
CA GLU A 120 17.22 -6.77 3.85
C GLU A 120 17.15 -6.42 5.34
N ASP A 121 16.52 -7.37 6.04
CA ASP A 121 17.14 -8.23 7.06
C ASP A 121 16.91 -7.92 8.54
N SER A 122 16.43 -8.97 9.20
CA SER A 122 16.06 -9.04 10.61
C SER A 122 17.24 -9.61 11.40
N GLU A 123 17.66 -8.94 12.49
CA GLU A 123 17.75 -9.50 13.86
C GLU A 123 18.58 -8.61 14.84
N PRO A 124 18.42 -8.79 16.18
CA PRO A 124 18.46 -7.69 17.14
C PRO A 124 19.80 -7.48 17.89
N GLN A 125 19.85 -6.32 18.56
CA GLN A 125 20.90 -5.74 19.40
C GLN A 125 21.66 -6.70 20.35
N ARG A 126 22.99 -6.52 20.53
CA ARG A 126 23.69 -6.27 21.84
C ARG A 126 25.19 -5.88 21.72
N ARG A 127 25.51 -4.71 22.31
CA ARG A 127 26.67 -4.35 23.18
C ARG A 127 28.14 -4.24 22.65
N ARG A 128 28.63 -2.99 22.74
CA ARG A 128 29.90 -2.50 23.33
C ARG A 128 31.19 -3.30 23.04
N GLY A 129 31.94 -2.90 21.99
CA GLY A 129 33.33 -3.31 21.77
C GLY A 129 34.08 -2.32 20.89
N GLY A 130 35.13 -1.69 21.42
CA GLY A 130 35.88 -0.61 20.78
C GLY A 130 36.63 -1.01 19.51
N ASP A 131 36.62 -0.09 18.55
CA ASP A 131 37.27 -0.17 17.25
C ASP A 131 38.79 -0.31 17.39
N ARG A 132 39.31 -1.51 17.10
CA ARG A 132 40.74 -1.85 17.26
C ARG A 132 41.65 -1.11 16.27
N SER A 133 41.09 -0.53 15.22
CA SER A 133 41.84 0.28 14.24
C SER A 133 42.27 1.64 14.81
N LYS A 134 41.44 2.23 15.69
CA LYS A 134 41.72 3.50 16.37
C LYS A 134 42.72 3.37 17.52
N SER A 135 42.92 2.15 18.05
CA SER A 135 43.86 1.85 19.14
C SER A 135 45.33 1.86 18.67
N LEU A 136 45.61 1.41 17.45
CA LEU A 136 46.96 1.42 16.88
C LEU A 136 47.41 2.82 16.45
N ALA A 137 46.52 3.59 15.84
CA ALA A 137 46.82 4.95 15.40
C ALA A 137 47.15 5.90 16.58
N ASN A 138 46.46 5.75 17.71
CA ASN A 138 46.75 6.53 18.93
C ASN A 138 47.98 6.02 19.71
N ARG A 139 48.42 4.77 19.49
CA ARG A 139 49.66 4.23 20.09
C ARG A 139 50.91 4.63 19.30
N LEU A 140 50.85 4.71 17.97
CA LEU A 140 52.01 5.13 17.16
C LEU A 140 52.35 6.62 17.31
N LYS A 141 51.36 7.49 17.56
CA LYS A 141 51.59 8.93 17.79
C LYS A 141 52.30 9.26 19.10
N ARG A 142 52.41 8.32 20.04
CA ARG A 142 53.10 8.50 21.33
C ARG A 142 54.55 7.99 21.35
N LEU A 143 55.07 7.55 20.22
CA LEU A 143 56.45 7.04 20.08
C LEU A 143 57.39 8.01 19.35
N PHE A 144 56.88 9.16 18.87
CA PHE A 144 57.66 10.18 18.17
C PHE A 144 57.38 11.61 18.71
N THR A 145 57.10 11.74 20.00
CA THR A 145 57.08 12.99 20.78
C THR A 145 57.31 12.64 22.25
#